data_AF-A0A355T2K5-F1
#
_entry.id   AF-A0A355T2K5-F1
#
_cell.length_a   1.000
_cell.length_b   1.000
_cell.length_c   1.000
_cell.angle_alpha   90.00
_cell.angle_beta   90.00
_cell.angle_gamma   90.00
#
_symmetry.space_group_name_H-M   'P 1'
#
loop_
_entity.id
_entity.type
_entity.pdbx_description
1 polymer ?
#
loop_
_entity_poly.entity_id
_entity_poly.type
_entity_poly.pdbx_seq_one_letter_code
_entity_poly.pdbx_strand_id
1 'polypeptide(L)'
;MALFFSKTSSLARTLFKRNEGTSSVEFALLLPLMLSIYFGAVEFSNALLADRKLNKTGSAVADLVAQAVVIDDNLMDDIFDASTTIMEPFGSTTLTVVVASVVADENSVTTVDWSDALNGTAFAPGSPYVLPAGLAAAGSSVIVAEA
;
A
#
# COMPACT_ATOMS: atom_id res chain seq x y z
N MET A 1 -20.20 -24.94 -52.96
CA MET A 1 -19.34 -24.94 -51.75
C MET A 1 -17.83 -24.80 -52.05
N ALA A 2 -17.38 -24.73 -53.32
CA ALA A 2 -15.95 -24.60 -53.65
C ALA A 2 -15.47 -23.16 -53.98
N LEU A 3 -16.39 -22.18 -54.07
CA LEU A 3 -16.09 -20.81 -54.49
C LEU A 3 -15.65 -19.86 -53.36
N PHE A 4 -15.76 -20.29 -52.09
CA PHE A 4 -15.38 -19.46 -50.93
C PHE A 4 -13.90 -19.56 -50.59
N PHE A 5 -13.27 -20.72 -50.85
CA PHE A 5 -11.86 -20.98 -50.52
C PHE A 5 -10.84 -20.42 -51.54
N SER A 6 -11.25 -20.10 -52.77
CA SER A 6 -10.33 -19.48 -53.75
C SER A 6 -10.17 -17.97 -53.54
N LYS A 7 -11.21 -17.30 -53.02
CA LYS A 7 -11.15 -15.86 -52.69
C LYS A 7 -10.24 -15.59 -51.50
N THR A 8 -10.21 -16.47 -50.50
CA THR A 8 -9.35 -16.30 -49.32
C THR A 8 -7.86 -16.46 -49.65
N SER A 9 -7.49 -17.39 -50.55
CA SER A 9 -6.09 -17.55 -50.98
C SER A 9 -5.62 -16.41 -51.89
N SER A 10 -6.51 -15.89 -52.74
CA SER A 10 -6.26 -14.70 -53.56
C SER A 10 -6.08 -13.43 -52.72
N LEU A 11 -6.90 -13.25 -51.68
CA LEU A 11 -6.79 -12.15 -50.70
C LEU A 11 -5.49 -12.21 -49.90
N ALA A 12 -5.11 -13.40 -49.40
CA ALA A 12 -3.84 -13.57 -48.71
C ALA A 12 -2.65 -13.21 -49.61
N ARG A 13 -2.66 -13.66 -50.88
CA ARG A 13 -1.59 -13.38 -51.84
C ARG A 13 -1.53 -11.91 -52.29
N THR A 14 -2.64 -11.19 -52.27
CA THR A 14 -2.67 -9.74 -52.55
C THR A 14 -2.27 -8.91 -51.33
N LEU A 15 -2.55 -9.36 -50.11
CA LEU A 15 -2.03 -8.74 -48.89
C LEU A 15 -0.50 -8.87 -48.79
N PHE A 16 0.07 -10.03 -49.12
CA PHE A 16 1.52 -10.24 -49.14
C PHE A 16 2.27 -9.51 -50.28
N LYS A 17 1.56 -8.96 -51.28
CA LYS A 17 2.16 -8.23 -52.40
C LYS A 17 2.14 -6.70 -52.23
N ARG A 18 1.44 -6.19 -51.21
CA ARG A 18 1.33 -4.75 -50.94
C ARG A 18 2.36 -4.33 -49.89
N ASN A 19 3.35 -3.53 -50.31
CA ASN A 19 4.35 -2.90 -49.42
C ASN A 19 3.77 -1.74 -48.57
N GLU A 20 2.50 -1.40 -48.78
CA GLU A 20 1.80 -0.29 -48.11
C GLU A 20 1.38 -0.62 -46.66
N GLY A 21 1.64 -1.85 -46.18
CA GLY A 21 1.23 -2.34 -44.86
C GLY A 21 2.37 -2.73 -43.91
N THR A 22 3.64 -2.53 -44.30
CA THR A 22 4.80 -2.98 -43.52
C THR A 22 4.85 -2.33 -42.13
N SER A 23 4.56 -1.03 -42.03
CA SER A 23 4.50 -0.32 -40.75
C SER A 23 3.39 -0.84 -39.83
N SER A 24 2.27 -1.32 -40.38
CA SER A 24 1.19 -1.92 -39.57
C SER A 24 1.61 -3.27 -38.97
N VAL A 25 2.43 -4.05 -39.67
CA VAL A 25 2.95 -5.33 -39.18
C VAL A 25 4.00 -5.10 -38.09
N GLU A 26 4.90 -4.13 -38.28
CA GLU A 26 5.89 -3.73 -37.26
C GLU A 26 5.21 -3.22 -35.98
N PHE A 27 4.17 -2.39 -36.12
CA PHE A 27 3.39 -1.92 -34.99
C PHE A 27 2.66 -3.07 -34.28
N ALA A 28 2.05 -3.99 -35.02
CA ALA A 28 1.36 -5.15 -34.42
C ALA A 28 2.32 -6.05 -33.62
N LEU A 29 3.60 -6.12 -34.00
CA LEU A 29 4.63 -6.86 -33.26
C LEU A 29 5.13 -6.10 -32.01
N LEU A 30 5.19 -4.77 -32.05
CA LEU A 30 5.60 -3.94 -30.91
C LEU A 30 4.48 -3.70 -29.90
N LEU A 31 3.22 -3.73 -30.36
CA LEU A 31 2.05 -3.45 -29.53
C LEU A 31 1.96 -4.32 -28.27
N PRO A 32 2.21 -5.65 -28.29
CA PRO A 32 2.25 -6.45 -27.08
C PRO A 32 3.28 -5.97 -26.05
N LEU A 33 4.47 -5.55 -26.51
CA LEU A 33 5.52 -5.01 -25.65
C LEU A 33 5.11 -3.65 -25.07
N MET A 34 4.59 -2.75 -25.90
CA MET A 34 4.11 -1.44 -25.45
C MET A 34 3.00 -1.56 -24.41
N LEU A 35 2.03 -2.44 -24.62
CA LEU A 35 0.94 -2.70 -23.67
C LEU A 35 1.47 -3.29 -22.36
N SER A 36 2.43 -4.22 -22.44
CA SER A 36 3.04 -4.83 -21.25
C SER A 36 3.75 -3.78 -20.39
N ILE A 37 4.54 -2.91 -21.02
CA ILE A 37 5.23 -1.80 -20.34
C ILE A 37 4.21 -0.82 -19.78
N TYR A 38 3.15 -0.48 -20.53
CA TYR A 38 2.11 0.43 -20.08
C TYR A 38 1.39 -0.09 -18.83
N PHE A 39 0.86 -1.32 -18.85
CA PHE A 39 0.19 -1.91 -17.69
C PHE A 39 1.16 -2.11 -16.52
N GLY A 40 2.40 -2.52 -16.79
CA GLY A 40 3.43 -2.63 -15.76
C GLY A 40 3.72 -1.29 -15.07
N ALA A 41 3.79 -0.20 -15.84
CA ALA A 41 3.99 1.14 -15.29
C ALA A 41 2.79 1.63 -14.47
N VAL A 42 1.55 1.36 -14.93
CA VAL A 42 0.33 1.69 -14.18
C VAL A 42 0.27 0.93 -12.87
N GLU A 43 0.50 -0.39 -12.90
CA GLU A 43 0.44 -1.23 -11.70
C GLU A 43 1.54 -0.86 -10.70
N PHE A 44 2.76 -0.62 -11.18
CA PHE A 44 3.86 -0.15 -10.34
C PHE A 44 3.55 1.22 -9.70
N SER A 45 2.91 2.12 -10.44
CA SER A 45 2.48 3.41 -9.90
C SER A 45 1.42 3.25 -8.82
N ASN A 46 0.45 2.34 -9.00
CA ASN A 46 -0.55 2.01 -7.99
C ASN A 46 0.08 1.43 -6.72
N ALA A 47 1.02 0.48 -6.86
CA ALA A 47 1.75 -0.09 -5.73
C ALA A 47 2.52 0.98 -4.94
N LEU A 48 3.20 1.91 -5.63
CA LEU A 48 3.89 3.04 -4.99
C LEU A 48 2.91 4.01 -4.31
N LEU A 49 1.74 4.23 -4.89
CA LEU A 49 0.70 5.06 -4.26
C LEU A 49 0.13 4.42 -3.00
N ALA A 50 -0.05 3.09 -2.99
CA ALA A 50 -0.46 2.36 -1.81
C ALA A 50 0.57 2.48 -0.68
N ASP A 51 1.86 2.24 -0.97
CA ASP A 51 2.96 2.40 -0.01
C ASP A 51 3.05 3.83 0.57
N ARG A 52 2.90 4.85 -0.28
CA ARG A 52 2.86 6.24 0.17
C ARG A 52 1.66 6.54 1.06
N LYS A 53 0.52 5.89 0.83
CA LYS A 53 -0.66 6.05 1.68
C LYS A 53 -0.48 5.32 3.01
N LEU A 54 0.07 4.11 3.03
CA LEU A 54 0.39 3.37 4.26
C LEU A 54 1.26 4.22 5.21
N ASN A 55 2.36 4.78 4.68
CA ASN A 55 3.23 5.65 5.47
C ASN A 55 2.51 6.90 6.00
N LYS A 56 1.62 7.51 5.19
CA LYS A 56 0.81 8.66 5.63
C LYS A 56 -0.21 8.27 6.69
N THR A 57 -0.82 7.09 6.56
CA THR A 57 -1.77 6.55 7.51
C THR A 57 -1.11 6.31 8.86
N GLY A 58 0.03 5.62 8.90
CA GLY A 58 0.78 5.40 10.14
C GLY A 58 1.18 6.71 10.83
N SER A 59 1.67 7.68 10.06
CA SER A 59 1.98 9.02 10.60
C SER A 59 0.75 9.76 11.13
N ALA A 60 -0.37 9.72 10.40
CA ALA A 60 -1.61 10.39 10.82
C ALA A 60 -2.19 9.76 12.09
N VAL A 61 -2.17 8.43 12.18
CA VAL A 61 -2.59 7.70 13.39
C VAL A 61 -1.69 8.07 14.57
N ALA A 62 -0.36 8.03 14.40
CA ALA A 62 0.58 8.45 15.45
C ALA A 62 0.31 9.88 15.92
N ASP A 63 0.08 10.82 14.99
CA ASP A 63 -0.15 12.23 15.30
C ASP A 63 -1.47 12.45 16.03
N LEU A 64 -2.55 11.75 15.65
CA LEU A 64 -3.85 11.83 16.33
C LEU A 64 -3.77 11.26 17.75
N VAL A 65 -3.10 10.12 17.90
CA VAL A 65 -2.93 9.47 19.20
C VAL A 65 -2.05 10.31 20.13
N ALA A 66 -0.94 10.85 19.63
CA ALA A 66 -0.01 11.66 20.42
C ALA A 66 -0.59 13.01 20.87
N GLN A 67 -1.60 13.52 20.17
CA GLN A 67 -2.29 14.77 20.54
C GLN A 67 -3.38 14.56 21.61
N ALA A 68 -3.86 13.34 21.79
CA ALA A 68 -4.90 13.05 22.77
C ALA A 68 -4.32 12.99 24.19
N VAL A 69 -5.01 13.61 25.15
CA VAL A 69 -4.64 13.53 26.58
C VAL A 69 -5.08 12.21 27.19
N VAL A 70 -6.22 11.69 26.74
CA VAL A 70 -6.79 10.39 27.11
C VAL A 70 -7.32 9.77 25.83
N ILE A 71 -6.95 8.52 25.59
CA ILE A 71 -7.51 7.67 24.52
C ILE A 71 -8.52 6.74 25.18
N ASP A 72 -9.78 6.80 24.76
CA ASP A 72 -10.77 5.76 25.05
C ASP A 72 -11.03 4.91 23.81
N ASP A 73 -11.75 3.81 23.98
CA ASP A 73 -12.01 2.84 22.90
C ASP A 73 -12.74 3.50 21.72
N ASN A 74 -13.67 4.42 21.99
CA ASN A 74 -14.42 5.11 20.92
C ASN A 74 -13.51 6.02 20.09
N LEU A 75 -12.62 6.78 20.74
CA LEU A 75 -11.68 7.64 20.04
C LEU A 75 -10.67 6.81 19.22
N MET A 76 -10.24 5.66 19.74
CA MET A 76 -9.36 4.76 18.99
C MET A 76 -10.08 4.16 17.76
N ASP A 77 -11.34 3.74 17.90
CA ASP A 77 -12.16 3.28 16.78
C ASP A 77 -12.32 4.38 15.70
N ASP A 78 -12.60 5.63 16.10
CA ASP A 78 -12.68 6.76 15.17
C ASP A 78 -11.34 7.02 14.44
N ILE A 79 -10.21 6.85 15.13
CA ILE A 79 -8.86 6.97 14.53
C ILE A 79 -8.63 5.84 13.52
N PHE A 80 -9.03 4.61 13.84
CA PHE A 80 -8.93 3.48 12.93
C PHE A 80 -9.84 3.65 11.71
N ASP A 81 -11.06 4.13 11.87
CA ASP A 81 -11.97 4.44 10.75
C ASP A 81 -11.39 5.55 9.85
N ALA A 82 -10.80 6.59 10.43
CA ALA A 82 -10.09 7.61 9.67
C ALA A 82 -8.90 7.02 8.90
N SER A 83 -8.16 6.08 9.49
CA SER A 83 -7.03 5.39 8.86
C SER A 83 -7.45 4.62 7.60
N THR A 84 -8.62 3.97 7.63
CA THR A 84 -9.19 3.27 6.47
C THR A 84 -9.57 4.23 5.35
N THR A 85 -10.09 5.41 5.70
CA THR A 85 -10.47 6.45 4.74
C THR A 85 -9.25 7.02 4.02
N ILE A 86 -8.10 7.15 4.70
CA ILE A 86 -6.85 7.61 4.06
C ILE A 86 -6.36 6.59 3.01
N MET A 87 -6.60 5.30 3.26
CA MET A 87 -6.18 4.20 2.39
C MET A 87 -7.03 4.00 1.14
N GLU A 88 -8.25 4.54 1.08
CA GLU A 88 -9.10 4.50 -0.11
C GLU A 88 -8.36 4.97 -1.37
N PRO A 89 -8.36 4.25 -2.51
CA PRO A 89 -9.19 3.08 -2.84
C PRO A 89 -8.52 1.72 -2.64
N PHE A 90 -7.40 1.64 -1.90
CA PHE A 90 -6.63 0.41 -1.75
C PHE A 90 -7.19 -0.56 -0.70
N GLY A 91 -8.26 -0.15 -0.01
CA GLY A 91 -9.06 -0.99 0.88
C GLY A 91 -8.55 -1.06 2.32
N SER A 92 -9.45 -1.44 3.23
CA SER A 92 -9.20 -1.59 4.67
C SER A 92 -8.98 -3.04 5.12
N THR A 93 -9.37 -4.02 4.29
CA THR A 93 -9.39 -5.44 4.68
C THR A 93 -8.00 -6.04 4.91
N THR A 94 -6.98 -5.50 4.26
CA THR A 94 -5.57 -5.89 4.46
C THR A 94 -4.76 -4.84 5.19
N LEU A 95 -5.36 -3.69 5.53
CA LEU A 95 -4.70 -2.66 6.31
C LEU A 95 -4.55 -3.17 7.74
N THR A 96 -3.32 -3.22 8.22
CA THR A 96 -3.01 -3.60 9.60
C THR A 96 -2.43 -2.38 10.28
N VAL A 97 -3.06 -1.88 11.33
CA VAL A 97 -2.53 -0.77 12.12
C VAL A 97 -2.33 -1.25 13.54
N VAL A 98 -1.16 -0.99 14.12
CA VAL A 98 -0.88 -1.28 15.54
C VAL A 98 -0.37 0.00 16.17
N VAL A 99 -0.97 0.39 17.29
CA VAL A 99 -0.58 1.55 18.07
C VAL A 99 -0.16 1.10 19.45
N ALA A 100 0.95 1.61 19.96
CA ALA A 100 1.43 1.34 21.31
C ALA A 100 1.96 2.60 21.97
N SER A 101 1.70 2.74 23.27
CA SER A 101 2.39 3.67 24.14
C SER A 101 3.55 2.94 24.80
N VAL A 102 4.77 3.41 24.58
CA VAL A 102 5.98 2.85 25.17
C VAL A 102 6.53 3.85 26.19
N VAL A 103 6.66 3.41 27.43
CA VAL A 103 7.14 4.25 28.54
C VAL A 103 8.56 3.84 28.89
N ALA A 104 9.41 4.84 29.16
CA ALA A 104 10.75 4.63 29.69
C ALA A 104 10.78 4.78 31.22
N ASP A 105 11.30 3.76 31.92
CA ASP A 105 11.53 3.82 33.35
C ASP A 105 12.71 4.75 33.72
N GLU A 106 12.96 4.93 35.03
CA GLU A 106 14.08 5.75 35.53
C GLU A 106 15.46 5.22 35.12
N ASN A 107 15.56 3.94 34.75
CA ASN A 107 16.77 3.28 34.27
C ASN A 107 16.86 3.24 32.74
N SER A 108 15.99 3.96 32.02
CA SER A 108 15.87 3.96 30.55
C SER A 108 15.50 2.60 29.93
N VAL A 109 14.90 1.70 30.69
CA VAL A 109 14.27 0.47 30.20
C VAL A 109 12.88 0.82 29.67
N THR A 110 12.59 0.39 28.44
CA THR A 110 11.39 0.75 27.70
C THR A 110 10.42 -0.44 27.65
N THR A 111 9.18 -0.20 28.05
CA THR A 111 8.12 -1.21 28.10
C THR A 111 6.82 -0.66 27.51
N VAL A 112 5.98 -1.55 26.98
CA VAL A 112 4.65 -1.18 26.49
C VAL A 112 3.74 -0.92 27.69
N ASP A 113 3.13 0.26 27.74
CA ASP A 113 2.12 0.62 28.74
C ASP A 113 0.74 0.13 28.30
N TRP A 114 0.35 0.46 27.07
CA TRP A 114 -0.87 -0.03 26.43
C TRP A 114 -0.66 -0.12 24.91
N SER A 115 -1.51 -0.89 24.24
CA SER A 115 -1.55 -0.95 22.79
C SER A 115 -2.90 -1.40 22.26
N ASP A 116 -3.21 -1.01 21.03
CA ASP A 116 -4.40 -1.41 20.29
C ASP A 116 -4.05 -1.72 18.83
N ALA A 117 -4.89 -2.48 18.14
CA ALA A 117 -4.63 -2.90 16.76
C ALA A 117 -5.90 -3.05 15.92
N LEU A 118 -5.85 -2.51 14.70
CA LEU A 118 -6.78 -2.78 13.61
C LEU A 118 -6.24 -3.92 12.74
N ASN A 119 -6.99 -5.03 12.65
CA ASN A 119 -6.66 -6.24 11.87
C ASN A 119 -5.29 -6.88 12.20
N GLY A 120 -4.63 -6.44 13.28
CA GLY A 120 -3.31 -6.89 13.73
C GLY A 120 -3.34 -7.56 15.09
N THR A 121 -2.17 -7.70 15.70
CA THR A 121 -2.04 -8.16 17.09
C THR A 121 -1.44 -7.05 17.91
N ALA A 122 -2.19 -6.58 18.91
CA ALA A 122 -1.70 -5.60 19.87
C ALA A 122 -0.57 -6.21 20.71
N PHE A 123 0.36 -5.37 21.18
CA PHE A 123 1.43 -5.79 22.07
C PHE A 123 0.88 -6.13 23.46
N ALA A 124 1.58 -6.99 24.19
CA ALA A 124 1.19 -7.27 25.57
C ALA A 124 1.63 -6.11 26.48
N PRO A 125 0.75 -5.56 27.35
CA PRO A 125 1.15 -4.61 28.37
C PRO A 125 2.28 -5.16 29.25
N GLY A 126 3.28 -4.33 29.53
CA GLY A 126 4.49 -4.68 30.28
C GLY A 126 5.55 -5.45 29.48
N SER A 127 5.31 -5.76 28.20
CA SER A 127 6.33 -6.39 27.35
C SER A 127 7.48 -5.41 27.05
N PRO A 128 8.73 -5.90 26.96
CA PRO A 128 9.87 -5.05 26.62
C PRO A 128 9.78 -4.61 25.15
N TYR A 129 9.97 -3.32 24.89
CA TYR A 129 9.97 -2.75 23.53
C TYR A 129 11.18 -1.85 23.37
N VAL A 130 12.07 -2.16 22.42
CA VAL A 130 13.34 -1.43 22.26
C VAL A 130 13.13 -0.20 21.39
N LEU A 131 13.25 0.99 21.99
CA LEU A 131 13.29 2.25 21.25
C LEU A 131 14.73 2.62 20.85
N PRO A 132 14.94 3.19 19.65
CA PRO A 132 16.20 3.84 19.29
C PRO A 132 16.64 4.89 20.33
N ALA A 133 17.96 4.98 20.54
CA ALA A 133 18.53 5.89 21.52
C ALA A 133 18.15 7.35 21.23
N GLY A 134 17.72 8.08 22.27
CA GLY A 134 17.35 9.49 22.19
C GLY A 134 15.87 9.77 21.90
N LEU A 135 15.03 8.74 21.72
CA LEU A 135 13.59 8.93 21.50
C LEU A 135 12.77 9.03 22.80
N ALA A 136 13.23 8.42 23.89
CA ALA A 136 12.57 8.47 25.18
C ALA A 136 13.50 9.05 26.26
N ALA A 137 12.98 9.99 27.06
CA ALA A 137 13.57 10.44 28.31
C ALA A 137 12.99 9.64 29.50
N ALA A 138 13.71 9.57 30.61
CA ALA A 138 13.20 8.91 31.82
C ALA A 138 11.86 9.52 32.27
N GLY A 139 10.85 8.68 32.46
CA GLY A 139 9.49 9.10 32.84
C GLY A 139 8.66 9.72 31.70
N SER A 140 9.11 9.60 30.44
CA SER A 140 8.33 9.99 29.26
C SER A 140 7.70 8.79 28.56
N SER A 141 6.64 9.05 27.80
CA SER A 141 6.01 8.09 26.89
C SER A 141 6.28 8.49 25.44
N VAL A 142 6.42 7.49 24.58
CA VAL A 142 6.51 7.62 23.13
C VAL A 142 5.41 6.79 22.50
N ILE A 143 4.66 7.40 21.59
CA ILE A 143 3.66 6.68 20.79
C ILE A 143 4.36 6.05 19.59
N VAL A 144 4.17 4.76 19.43
CA VAL A 144 4.61 3.98 18.28
C VAL A 144 3.36 3.61 17.49
N ALA A 145 3.34 3.93 16.20
CA ALA A 145 2.31 3.47 15.27
C ALA A 145 2.96 2.73 14.11
N GLU A 146 2.47 1.53 13.82
CA GLU A 146 2.89 0.65 12.72
C GLU A 146 1.68 0.45 11.81
N ALA A 147 1.85 0.58 10.48
CA ALA A 147 0.78 0.50 9.48
C ALA A 147 1.22 -0.33 8.25
#